data_AF-A0A1L8CP34-F1
#
_entry.id   AF-A0A1L8CP34-F1
#
_cell.length_a   1.000
_cell.length_b   1.000
_cell.length_c   1.000
_cell.angle_alpha   90.00
_cell.angle_beta   90.00
_cell.angle_gamma   90.00
#
_symmetry.space_group_name_H-M   'P 1'
#
loop_
_entity.id
_entity.type
_entity.pdbx_description
1 polymer ?
#
loop_
_entity_poly.entity_id
_entity_poly.type
_entity_poly.pdbx_seq_one_letter_code
_entity_poly.pdbx_strand_id
1 'polypeptide(L)'
;MGLPPLTSYSDVKKLTESDQGASIQSLVRISHIHLFGIAFILFFVGRIFILCEMPVVLKRITVAIPFFAILLDILSWYVTKIVPGFAVMVVLAGALMGLSLGIQIIVSLYQMWFFKPEVDPVEM
;
A
#
# COMPACT_ATOMS: atom_id res chain seq x y z
N MET A 1 12.62 22.62 30.72
CA MET A 1 11.42 23.11 29.99
C MET A 1 10.26 23.10 30.98
N GLY A 2 9.61 24.24 31.21
CA GLY A 2 8.47 24.33 32.14
C GLY A 2 7.20 23.78 31.51
N LEU A 3 6.29 23.26 32.35
CA LEU A 3 4.96 22.84 31.90
C LEU A 3 4.21 24.05 31.31
N PRO A 4 3.55 23.91 30.15
CA PRO A 4 2.76 24.99 29.60
C PRO A 4 1.61 25.35 30.56
N PRO A 5 1.29 26.64 30.74
CA PRO A 5 0.24 27.06 31.65
C PRO A 5 -1.12 26.57 31.16
N LEU A 6 -1.95 26.05 32.07
CA LEU A 6 -3.32 25.57 31.79
C LEU A 6 -4.37 26.33 32.63
N THR A 7 -4.00 27.50 33.15
CA THR A 7 -4.79 28.27 34.12
C THR A 7 -5.81 29.21 33.48
N SER A 8 -5.74 29.42 32.16
CA SER A 8 -6.67 30.26 31.42
C SER A 8 -7.25 29.54 30.22
N TYR A 9 -8.48 29.88 29.84
CA TYR A 9 -9.11 29.37 28.63
C TYR A 9 -8.24 29.63 27.38
N SER A 10 -7.58 30.78 27.31
CA SER A 10 -6.68 31.12 26.20
C SER A 10 -5.44 30.22 26.12
N ASP A 11 -4.90 29.79 27.26
CA ASP A 11 -3.72 28.92 27.26
C ASP A 11 -4.08 27.48 26.92
N VAL A 12 -5.22 26.99 27.43
CA VAL A 12 -5.76 25.67 27.07
C VAL A 12 -6.11 25.61 25.59
N LYS A 13 -6.78 26.64 25.04
CA LYS A 13 -7.22 26.67 23.64
C LYS A 13 -6.06 26.53 22.63
N LYS A 14 -4.88 27.07 22.94
CA LYS A 14 -3.68 26.94 22.10
C LYS A 14 -3.13 25.52 22.02
N LEU A 15 -3.38 24.71 23.05
CA LEU A 15 -2.89 23.33 23.16
C LEU A 15 -3.94 22.32 22.68
N THR A 16 -5.21 22.74 22.57
CA THR A 16 -6.34 21.89 22.17
C THR A 16 -6.84 22.25 20.78
N GLU A 17 -5.97 22.68 19.87
CA GLU A 17 -6.36 22.88 18.47
C GLU A 17 -6.84 21.55 17.88
N SER A 18 -7.96 21.60 17.16
CA SER A 18 -8.52 20.39 16.53
C SER A 18 -7.64 20.02 15.34
N ASP A 19 -7.10 18.80 15.36
CA ASP A 19 -6.33 18.25 14.24
C ASP A 19 -7.18 18.24 12.97
N GLN A 20 -6.72 18.96 11.94
CA GLN A 20 -7.36 19.05 10.62
C GLN A 20 -6.78 18.03 9.62
N GLY A 21 -5.93 17.12 10.11
CA GLY A 21 -5.19 16.16 9.30
C GLY A 21 -4.10 16.81 8.45
N ALA A 22 -3.52 16.02 7.55
CA ALA A 22 -2.42 16.47 6.70
C ALA A 22 -2.85 17.54 5.68
N SER A 23 -1.95 18.48 5.39
CA SER A 23 -2.16 19.51 4.34
C SER A 23 -2.18 18.89 2.95
N ILE A 24 -2.83 19.55 1.98
CA ILE A 24 -2.88 19.05 0.59
C ILE A 24 -1.47 18.93 0.00
N GLN A 25 -0.57 19.86 0.34
CA GLN A 25 0.82 19.85 -0.07
C GLN A 25 1.54 18.60 0.46
N SER A 26 1.29 18.23 1.71
CA SER A 26 1.81 16.99 2.29
C SER A 26 1.24 15.76 1.59
N LEU A 27 -0.08 15.73 1.33
CA LEU A 27 -0.71 14.62 0.60
C LEU A 27 -0.10 14.45 -0.79
N VAL A 28 0.06 15.52 -1.56
CA VAL A 28 0.66 15.49 -2.91
C VAL A 28 2.09 14.95 -2.87
N ARG A 29 2.90 15.42 -1.91
CA ARG A 29 4.28 14.95 -1.74
C ARG A 29 4.33 13.45 -1.43
N ILE A 30 3.54 12.99 -0.46
CA ILE A 30 3.54 11.59 -0.03
C ILE A 30 2.97 10.70 -1.14
N SER A 31 1.93 11.15 -1.84
CA SER A 31 1.35 10.45 -3.00
C SER A 31 2.37 10.20 -4.09
N HIS A 32 3.20 11.20 -4.44
CA HIS A 32 4.26 11.02 -5.43
C HIS A 32 5.28 9.95 -5.00
N ILE A 33 5.73 10.00 -3.76
CA ILE A 33 6.72 9.04 -3.22
C ILE A 33 6.14 7.62 -3.23
N HIS A 34 4.86 7.45 -2.86
CA HIS A 34 4.20 6.14 -2.85
C HIS A 34 3.94 5.62 -4.26
N LEU A 35 3.37 6.44 -5.15
CA LEU A 35 3.14 6.06 -6.54
C LEU A 35 4.43 5.65 -7.24
N PHE A 36 5.52 6.39 -7.02
CA PHE A 36 6.80 6.08 -7.64
C PHE A 36 7.46 4.86 -6.97
N GLY A 37 7.71 4.91 -5.65
CA GLY A 37 8.46 3.89 -4.95
C GLY A 37 7.77 2.53 -4.91
N ILE A 38 6.47 2.49 -4.58
CA ILE A 38 5.73 1.23 -4.50
C ILE A 38 5.56 0.63 -5.89
N ALA A 39 5.35 1.42 -6.95
CA ALA A 39 5.25 0.88 -8.30
C ALA A 39 6.50 0.10 -8.73
N PHE A 40 7.71 0.51 -8.34
CA PHE A 40 8.91 -0.30 -8.58
C PHE A 40 8.87 -1.64 -7.86
N ILE A 41 8.47 -1.65 -6.59
CA ILE A 41 8.35 -2.88 -5.80
C ILE A 41 7.33 -3.81 -6.47
N LEU A 42 6.15 -3.30 -6.81
CA LEU A 42 5.10 -4.05 -7.49
C LEU A 42 5.60 -4.62 -8.83
N PHE A 43 6.36 -3.82 -9.60
CA PHE A 43 6.93 -4.24 -10.86
C PHE A 43 7.91 -5.39 -10.70
N PHE A 44 8.89 -5.29 -9.79
CA PHE A 44 9.91 -6.33 -9.60
C PHE A 44 9.32 -7.61 -9.00
N VAL A 45 8.49 -7.50 -7.96
CA VAL A 45 7.82 -8.66 -7.35
C VAL A 45 6.90 -9.34 -8.36
N GLY A 46 6.12 -8.56 -9.11
CA GLY A 46 5.26 -9.09 -10.18
C GLY A 46 6.06 -9.77 -11.29
N ARG A 47 7.21 -9.22 -11.70
CA ARG A 47 8.13 -9.82 -12.68
C ARG A 47 8.67 -11.17 -12.25
N ILE A 48 8.97 -11.33 -10.96
CA ILE A 48 9.42 -12.63 -10.41
C ILE A 48 8.24 -13.60 -10.41
N PHE A 49 7.09 -13.17 -9.91
CA PHE A 49 5.90 -14.01 -9.76
C PHE A 49 5.33 -14.55 -11.08
N ILE A 50 5.42 -13.80 -12.19
CA ILE A 50 4.94 -14.31 -13.49
C ILE A 50 5.74 -15.52 -13.99
N LEU A 51 6.97 -15.74 -13.49
CA LEU A 51 7.82 -16.88 -13.83
C LEU A 51 7.37 -18.16 -13.13
N CYS A 52 6.55 -18.07 -12.08
CA CYS A 52 6.01 -19.24 -11.38
C CYS A 52 5.18 -20.13 -12.31
N GLU A 53 5.21 -21.45 -12.17
CA GLU A 53 4.28 -22.34 -12.84
C GLU A 53 2.89 -22.22 -12.22
N MET A 54 1.98 -21.52 -12.92
CA MET A 54 0.59 -21.30 -12.53
C MET A 54 -0.27 -20.93 -13.75
N PRO A 55 -1.61 -21.07 -13.66
CA PRO A 55 -2.53 -20.58 -14.67
C PRO A 55 -2.32 -19.08 -14.97
N VAL A 56 -2.23 -18.74 -16.26
CA VAL A 56 -1.93 -17.36 -16.73
C VAL A 56 -2.94 -16.34 -16.21
N VAL A 57 -4.21 -16.70 -16.10
CA VAL A 57 -5.27 -15.81 -15.61
C VAL A 57 -5.03 -15.42 -14.15
N LEU A 58 -4.67 -16.38 -13.29
CA LEU A 58 -4.38 -16.12 -11.88
C LEU A 58 -3.16 -15.20 -11.74
N LYS A 59 -2.10 -15.43 -12.53
CA LYS A 59 -0.93 -14.54 -12.55
C LYS A 59 -1.34 -13.10 -12.85
N ARG A 60 -2.11 -12.89 -13.92
CA ARG A 60 -2.52 -11.54 -14.36
C ARG A 60 -3.35 -10.83 -13.31
N ILE A 61 -4.34 -11.50 -12.72
CA ILE A 61 -5.22 -10.92 -11.70
C ILE A 61 -4.39 -10.56 -10.46
N THR A 62 -3.59 -11.49 -9.94
CA THR A 62 -2.80 -11.26 -8.73
C THR A 62 -1.74 -10.17 -8.93
N VAL A 63 -1.17 -10.01 -10.14
CA VAL A 63 -0.26 -8.90 -10.44
C VAL A 63 -0.99 -7.57 -10.56
N ALA A 64 -2.21 -7.54 -11.10
CA ALA A 64 -2.97 -6.31 -11.27
C ALA A 64 -3.52 -5.73 -9.96
N ILE A 65 -3.95 -6.59 -9.03
CA ILE A 65 -4.59 -6.17 -7.77
C ILE A 65 -3.79 -5.10 -6.99
N PRO A 66 -2.48 -5.26 -6.73
CA PRO A 66 -1.70 -4.26 -6.00
C PRO A 66 -1.65 -2.89 -6.67
N PHE A 67 -1.66 -2.84 -8.01
CA PHE A 67 -1.67 -1.57 -8.75
C PHE A 67 -3.01 -0.84 -8.59
N PHE A 68 -4.13 -1.57 -8.61
CA PHE A 68 -5.43 -0.96 -8.32
C PHE A 68 -5.54 -0.56 -6.86
N ALA A 69 -5.03 -1.38 -5.94
CA ALA A 69 -5.07 -1.12 -4.52
C ALA A 69 -4.29 0.15 -4.14
N ILE A 70 -3.09 0.39 -4.68
CA ILE A 70 -2.34 1.61 -4.38
C ILE A 70 -3.02 2.87 -4.91
N LEU A 71 -3.71 2.79 -6.06
CA LEU A 71 -4.52 3.90 -6.55
C LEU A 71 -5.69 4.21 -5.62
N LEU A 72 -6.41 3.18 -5.17
CA LEU A 72 -7.52 3.31 -4.23
C LEU A 72 -7.07 3.85 -2.88
N ASP A 73 -5.93 3.39 -2.37
CA ASP A 73 -5.33 3.88 -1.13
C ASP A 73 -5.05 5.38 -1.21
N ILE A 74 -4.30 5.83 -2.22
CA ILE A 74 -3.94 7.24 -2.35
C ILE A 74 -5.16 8.13 -2.56
N LEU A 75 -6.09 7.72 -3.44
CA LEU A 75 -7.34 8.47 -3.66
C LEU A 75 -8.15 8.59 -2.36
N SER A 76 -8.16 7.53 -1.54
CA SER A 76 -8.90 7.53 -0.28
C SER A 76 -8.35 8.52 0.75
N TRP A 77 -7.06 8.86 0.73
CA TRP A 77 -6.51 9.90 1.61
C TRP A 77 -7.15 11.26 1.35
N TYR A 78 -7.35 11.62 0.08
CA TYR A 78 -7.98 12.87 -0.31
C TYR A 78 -9.47 12.90 0.05
N VAL A 79 -10.18 11.79 -0.16
CA VAL A 79 -11.61 11.69 0.18
C VAL A 79 -11.82 11.71 1.69
N THR A 80 -10.95 11.04 2.45
CA THR A 80 -11.02 10.97 3.93
C THR A 80 -10.93 12.35 4.56
N LYS A 81 -10.26 13.31 3.91
CA LYS A 81 -10.21 14.71 4.36
C LYS A 81 -11.59 15.40 4.34
N ILE A 82 -12.46 14.99 3.43
CA ILE A 82 -13.82 15.52 3.28
C ILE A 82 -14.80 14.68 4.11
N VAL A 83 -14.65 13.36 4.07
CA VAL A 83 -15.51 12.39 4.72
C VAL A 83 -14.66 11.46 5.58
N PRO A 84 -14.50 11.73 6.89
CA PRO A 84 -13.62 10.95 7.77
C PRO A 84 -13.90 9.45 7.79
N GLY A 85 -15.17 9.05 7.63
CA GLY A 85 -15.57 7.63 7.58
C GLY A 85 -15.00 6.87 6.38
N PHE A 86 -14.54 7.56 5.32
CA PHE A 86 -13.90 6.93 4.16
C PHE A 86 -12.52 6.35 4.48
N ALA A 87 -11.96 6.61 5.68
CA ALA A 87 -10.72 6.02 6.15
C ALA A 87 -10.73 4.48 6.13
N VAL A 88 -11.91 3.84 6.22
CA VAL A 88 -12.04 2.39 6.07
C VAL A 88 -11.51 1.90 4.72
N MET A 89 -11.67 2.71 3.66
CA MET A 89 -11.17 2.38 2.33
C MET A 89 -9.64 2.29 2.28
N VAL A 90 -8.93 3.13 3.04
CA VAL A 90 -7.47 3.09 3.21
C VAL A 90 -7.05 1.71 3.73
N VAL A 91 -7.74 1.24 4.78
CA VAL A 91 -7.47 -0.05 5.43
C VAL A 91 -7.75 -1.20 4.47
N LEU A 92 -8.88 -1.17 3.76
CA LEU A 92 -9.26 -2.20 2.79
C LEU A 92 -8.28 -2.26 1.61
N ALA A 93 -7.87 -1.11 1.07
CA ALA A 93 -6.90 -1.02 -0.01
C ALA A 93 -5.53 -1.57 0.43
N GLY A 94 -5.07 -1.17 1.62
CA GLY A 94 -3.83 -1.69 2.22
C GLY A 94 -3.87 -3.20 2.45
N ALA A 95 -4.99 -3.73 2.98
CA ALA A 95 -5.17 -5.17 3.19
C ALA A 95 -5.18 -5.94 1.86
N LEU A 96 -5.88 -5.44 0.84
CA LEU A 96 -5.92 -6.04 -0.49
C LEU A 96 -4.53 -6.07 -1.14
N MET A 97 -3.79 -4.97 -1.06
CA MET A 97 -2.41 -4.88 -1.54
C MET A 97 -1.51 -5.86 -0.80
N GLY A 98 -1.56 -5.88 0.53
CA GLY A 98 -0.75 -6.75 1.39
C GLY A 98 -1.01 -8.23 1.14
N LEU A 99 -2.28 -8.63 1.03
CA LEU A 99 -2.65 -10.01 0.70
C LEU A 99 -2.11 -10.42 -0.67
N SER A 100 -2.32 -9.58 -1.69
CA SER A 100 -1.91 -9.90 -3.05
C SER A 100 -0.38 -9.95 -3.19
N LEU A 101 0.35 -9.00 -2.59
CA LEU A 101 1.81 -9.05 -2.55
C LEU A 101 2.31 -10.23 -1.73
N GLY A 102 1.66 -10.54 -0.61
CA GLY A 102 1.98 -11.71 0.20
C GLY A 102 1.89 -13.01 -0.60
N ILE A 103 0.82 -13.19 -1.38
CA ILE A 103 0.66 -14.32 -2.30
C ILE A 103 1.82 -14.34 -3.32
N GLN A 104 2.12 -13.20 -3.96
CA GLN A 104 3.19 -13.15 -4.95
C GLN A 104 4.54 -13.56 -4.36
N ILE A 105 4.89 -13.03 -3.19
CA ILE A 105 6.15 -13.30 -2.51
C ILE A 105 6.21 -14.76 -2.05
N ILE A 106 5.20 -15.23 -1.32
CA ILE A 106 5.20 -16.58 -0.73
C ILE A 106 5.24 -17.64 -1.82
N VAL A 107 4.42 -17.51 -2.87
CA VAL A 107 4.40 -18.47 -3.98
C VAL A 107 5.72 -18.43 -4.75
N SER A 108 6.29 -17.25 -5.00
CA SER A 108 7.58 -17.14 -5.69
C SER A 108 8.71 -17.80 -4.89
N LEU A 109 8.79 -17.52 -3.59
CA LEU A 109 9.79 -18.13 -2.70
C LEU A 109 9.58 -19.64 -2.59
N TYR A 110 8.33 -20.10 -2.47
CA TYR A 110 8.03 -21.52 -2.44
C TYR A 110 8.48 -22.21 -3.73
N GLN A 111 8.17 -21.62 -4.89
CA GLN A 111 8.52 -22.22 -6.17
C GLN A 111 10.02 -22.20 -6.48
N MET A 112 10.75 -21.19 -6.02
CA MET A 112 12.20 -21.13 -6.20
C MET A 112 12.96 -22.17 -5.35
N TRP A 113 12.50 -22.46 -4.13
CA TRP A 113 13.25 -23.32 -3.19
C TRP A 113 12.74 -24.75 -3.06
N PHE A 114 11.45 -25.00 -3.27
CA PHE A 114 10.83 -26.29 -2.91
C PHE A 114 10.04 -26.96 -4.04
N PHE A 115 9.62 -26.21 -5.06
CA PHE A 115 8.85 -26.75 -6.15
C PHE A 115 9.74 -27.50 -7.15
N LYS A 116 9.24 -28.64 -7.63
CA LYS A 116 9.86 -29.40 -8.70
C LYS A 116 8.96 -29.29 -9.92
N PRO A 117 9.39 -28.60 -10.99
CA PRO A 117 8.57 -28.45 -12.20
C PRO A 117 8.27 -29.81 -12.83
N GLU A 118 7.09 -29.96 -13.41
CA GLU A 118 6.68 -31.20 -14.11
C GLU A 118 7.33 -31.33 -15.50
N VAL A 119 7.88 -30.22 -16.04
CA VAL A 119 8.49 -30.17 -17.37
C VAL A 119 9.98 -29.87 -17.21
N ASP A 120 10.83 -30.67 -17.87
CA ASP A 120 12.28 -30.40 -17.90
C ASP A 120 12.54 -28.99 -18.44
N PRO A 121 13.43 -28.21 -17.81
CA PRO A 121 13.74 -26.87 -18.26
C PRO A 121 14.29 -26.95 -19.69
N VAL A 122 13.68 -26.19 -20.60
CA VAL A 122 14.26 -25.97 -21.93
C VAL A 122 15.58 -25.24 -21.71
N GLU A 123 16.70 -25.92 -21.93
CA GLU A 123 18.01 -25.28 -22.00
C GLU A 123 17.91 -24.18 -23.07
N MET A 124 18.02 -22.92 -22.64
CA MET A 124 18.10 -21.77 -23.54
C MET A 124 19.54 -21.49 -23.92
#